data_AF-A0A061A898-F1
#
_entry.id   AF-A0A061A898-F1
#
_cell.length_a   1.000
_cell.length_b   1.000
_cell.length_c   1.000
_cell.angle_alpha   90.00
_cell.angle_beta   90.00
_cell.angle_gamma   90.00
#
_symmetry.space_group_name_H-M   'P 1'
#
loop_
_entity.id
_entity.type
_entity.pdbx_description
1 polymer ?
#
loop_
_entity_poly.entity_id
_entity_poly.type
_entity_poly.pdbx_seq_one_letter_code
_entity_poly.pdbx_strand_id
1 'polypeptide(L)'
;MFKLIKRIIKIVSLIIFLTPFILLAIMYKGYSAPVEDFENNENLSFTSIANQQFDAFLSDPNADNFEFTLTSEEANAALKAIYAEGNPNFGKTDENIPISQRKYAILIGENNGGFKGVTLDFSEKGLTLEAGIEVGFSNIYYQTTLFLDLEVSIEQVTVGQTVENQYKLVIKNISFGNLPILWMYDFANWTVGLFSQQDLNDLINTAVSDFGNYDLTTKSIWVTTTDLKGLLASNGESQPMLDALLGFIDEENLLLSGFGDNQGGLSLALGQMRSTKTAYQTSSTIMNENDLNALFQGQLTSLLISSLNGDTNLYYDMHEDAFNQLLEYYIGDSMDMNQSFELEDQVYLLETEPLYARYVGNKVHFTIIMKLFNANQPANFFKTDFTLIATPSISEDKKDLIFTIDSIGIGDDIGLSNDKVLMILALVGENEMIVGNQIILEDFMNEFASQGVTVNDVYVHNQYLRFEITPSASNLAILTDLQNQINGALGTVLADPDYADVLDVYNDFLLGNSEPDDLLDAINGLSVEEQADLYDALFQSLNGVTGLEGLLP
;
A
#
# COMPACT_ATOMS: atom_id res chain seq x y z
N MET A 1 -2.01 2.15 81.65
CA MET A 1 -2.82 1.65 80.52
C MET A 1 -3.72 2.74 79.91
N PHE A 2 -4.66 3.35 80.65
CA PHE A 2 -5.60 4.37 80.13
C PHE A 2 -4.95 5.64 79.52
N LYS A 3 -3.87 6.16 80.13
CA LYS A 3 -3.10 7.30 79.58
C LYS A 3 -2.38 6.97 78.26
N LEU A 4 -2.02 5.70 78.07
CA LEU A 4 -1.29 5.22 76.90
C LEU A 4 -2.26 5.03 75.72
N ILE A 5 -3.42 4.43 75.98
CA ILE A 5 -4.55 4.35 75.03
C ILE A 5 -5.01 5.75 74.60
N LYS A 6 -5.16 6.70 75.54
CA LYS A 6 -5.55 8.09 75.22
C LYS A 6 -4.50 8.84 74.39
N ARG A 7 -3.21 8.54 74.56
CA ARG A 7 -2.13 9.05 73.71
C ARG A 7 -2.15 8.43 72.32
N ILE A 8 -2.36 7.12 72.21
CA ILE A 8 -2.51 6.41 70.93
C ILE A 8 -3.70 6.97 70.15
N ILE A 9 -4.88 7.12 70.78
CA ILE A 9 -6.06 7.71 70.12
C ILE A 9 -5.77 9.14 69.66
N LYS A 10 -5.12 9.98 70.47
CA LYS A 10 -4.74 11.34 70.05
C LYS A 10 -3.77 11.37 68.89
N ILE A 11 -2.79 10.46 68.86
CA ILE A 11 -1.83 10.34 67.77
C ILE A 11 -2.53 9.85 66.50
N VAL A 12 -3.42 8.86 66.60
CA VAL A 12 -4.22 8.36 65.47
C VAL A 12 -5.16 9.45 64.94
N SER A 13 -5.87 10.17 65.81
CA SER A 13 -6.71 11.31 65.39
C SER A 13 -5.90 12.45 64.77
N LEU A 14 -4.69 12.72 65.28
CA LEU A 14 -3.78 13.71 64.71
C LEU A 14 -3.28 13.28 63.34
N ILE A 15 -2.92 12.00 63.17
CA ILE A 15 -2.53 11.44 61.87
C ILE A 15 -3.70 11.58 60.89
N ILE A 16 -4.90 11.12 61.24
CA ILE A 16 -6.10 11.25 60.39
C ILE A 16 -6.37 12.70 60.01
N PHE A 17 -6.21 13.64 60.94
CA PHE A 17 -6.39 15.06 60.68
C PHE A 17 -5.30 15.66 59.78
N LEU A 18 -4.05 15.22 59.92
CA LEU A 18 -2.91 15.72 59.13
C LEU A 18 -2.82 15.08 57.75
N THR A 19 -3.32 13.85 57.57
CA THR A 19 -3.21 13.11 56.29
C THR A 19 -3.70 13.90 55.08
N PRO A 20 -4.87 14.59 55.09
CA PRO A 20 -5.31 15.41 53.95
C PRO A 20 -4.35 16.56 53.63
N PHE A 21 -3.80 17.22 54.66
CA PHE A 21 -2.85 18.31 54.47
C PHE A 21 -1.49 17.82 53.95
N ILE A 22 -1.03 16.66 54.43
CA ILE A 22 0.20 16.02 53.95
C ILE A 22 0.00 15.57 52.50
N LEU A 23 -1.14 14.98 52.14
CA LEU A 23 -1.47 14.60 50.78
C LEU A 23 -1.49 15.81 49.84
N LEU A 24 -2.18 16.89 50.23
CA LEU A 24 -2.17 18.15 49.47
C LEU A 24 -0.76 18.73 49.35
N ALA A 25 0.07 18.66 50.40
CA ALA A 25 1.44 19.14 50.33
C ALA A 25 2.33 18.30 49.38
N ILE A 26 2.14 16.98 49.33
CA ILE A 26 2.90 16.09 48.44
C ILE A 26 2.42 16.24 46.99
N MET A 27 1.12 16.38 46.78
CA MET A 27 0.53 16.62 45.45
C MET A 27 0.76 18.05 44.95
N TYR A 28 1.27 18.96 45.76
CA TYR A 28 1.59 20.30 45.31
C TYR A 28 2.81 20.28 44.38
N LYS A 29 2.60 20.67 43.12
CA LYS A 29 3.66 20.89 42.12
C LYS A 29 3.22 22.01 41.20
N GLY A 30 4.13 22.96 40.96
CA GLY A 30 3.89 24.07 40.05
C GLY A 30 4.04 23.62 38.59
N TYR A 31 3.29 24.25 37.71
CA TYR A 31 3.39 24.08 36.26
C TYR A 31 3.18 25.41 35.56
N SER A 32 3.97 25.60 34.51
CA SER A 32 3.92 26.72 33.59
C SER A 32 3.89 26.13 32.18
N ALA A 33 2.97 26.61 31.34
CA ALA A 33 2.94 26.24 29.93
C ALA A 33 4.21 26.75 29.21
N PRO A 34 4.67 26.08 28.15
CA PRO A 34 5.88 26.44 27.41
C PRO A 34 5.56 27.57 26.43
N VAL A 35 5.44 28.79 26.96
CA VAL A 35 5.06 29.98 26.17
C VAL A 35 6.11 30.33 25.11
N GLU A 36 7.37 29.95 25.30
CA GLU A 36 8.44 30.19 24.33
C GLU A 36 8.23 29.36 23.04
N ASP A 37 7.96 28.05 23.18
CA ASP A 37 7.63 27.15 22.05
C ASP A 37 6.44 27.67 21.22
N PHE A 38 5.47 28.26 21.92
CA PHE A 38 4.26 28.83 21.33
C PHE A 38 4.47 30.09 20.50
N GLU A 39 5.53 30.86 20.78
CA GLU A 39 5.90 32.08 20.05
C GLU A 39 6.83 31.75 18.87
N ASN A 40 7.69 30.75 19.03
CA ASN A 40 8.62 30.33 17.98
C ASN A 40 7.92 29.65 16.78
N ASN A 41 6.76 29.02 17.02
CA ASN A 41 6.02 28.23 16.02
C ASN A 41 4.55 28.70 15.91
N GLU A 42 4.33 29.99 15.68
CA GLU A 42 2.97 30.55 15.54
C GLU A 42 2.22 29.93 14.34
N ASN A 43 1.00 29.46 14.58
CA ASN A 43 0.07 28.87 13.61
C ASN A 43 0.46 27.47 13.07
N LEU A 44 1.37 26.77 13.74
CA LEU A 44 1.66 25.38 13.42
C LEU A 44 0.48 24.47 13.84
N SER A 45 -0.04 23.66 12.91
CA SER A 45 -1.02 22.60 13.18
C SER A 45 -0.44 21.23 12.83
N PHE A 46 -0.96 20.16 13.45
CA PHE A 46 -0.54 18.78 13.11
C PHE A 46 -0.72 18.47 11.63
N THR A 47 -1.81 18.95 11.01
CA THR A 47 -2.07 18.74 9.58
C THR A 47 -1.10 19.50 8.69
N SER A 48 -0.73 20.73 9.06
CA SER A 48 0.27 21.51 8.32
C SER A 48 1.62 20.79 8.30
N ILE A 49 2.00 20.19 9.42
CA ILE A 49 3.23 19.40 9.52
C ILE A 49 3.13 18.13 8.67
N ALA A 50 1.99 17.43 8.72
CA ALA A 50 1.75 16.23 7.91
C ALA A 50 1.91 16.53 6.41
N ASN A 51 1.27 17.61 5.94
CA ASN A 51 1.37 18.07 4.56
C ASN A 51 2.81 18.41 4.17
N GLN A 52 3.52 19.16 5.01
CA GLN A 52 4.91 19.52 4.73
C GLN A 52 5.84 18.30 4.63
N GLN A 53 5.69 17.34 5.55
CA GLN A 53 6.50 16.11 5.54
C GLN A 53 6.15 15.22 4.35
N PHE A 54 4.88 15.17 3.97
CA PHE A 54 4.43 14.38 2.83
C PHE A 54 4.89 14.98 1.50
N ASP A 55 4.74 16.29 1.30
CA ASP A 55 5.30 16.99 0.15
C ASP A 55 6.83 16.84 0.08
N ALA A 56 7.53 16.88 1.23
CA ALA A 56 8.97 16.66 1.29
C ALA A 56 9.35 15.25 0.80
N PHE A 57 8.65 14.21 1.26
CA PHE A 57 8.84 12.84 0.81
C PHE A 57 8.56 12.65 -0.68
N LEU A 58 7.50 13.28 -1.20
CA LEU A 58 7.16 13.24 -2.63
C LEU A 58 8.18 13.97 -3.50
N SER A 59 8.81 15.02 -2.97
CA SER A 59 9.81 15.82 -3.68
C SER A 59 11.20 15.16 -3.78
N ASP A 60 11.50 14.22 -2.89
CA ASP A 60 12.77 13.49 -2.90
C ASP A 60 12.59 12.07 -3.47
N PRO A 61 13.06 11.80 -4.71
CA PRO A 61 12.94 10.47 -5.31
C PRO A 61 13.80 9.41 -4.61
N ASN A 62 14.76 9.81 -3.76
CA ASN A 62 15.63 8.91 -3.01
C ASN A 62 15.28 8.85 -1.52
N ALA A 63 14.14 9.42 -1.10
CA ALA A 63 13.71 9.30 0.28
C ALA A 63 13.40 7.83 0.61
N ASP A 64 14.20 7.27 1.53
CA ASP A 64 14.04 5.92 2.06
C ASP A 64 12.80 5.82 2.96
N ASN A 65 12.51 6.88 3.71
CA ASN A 65 11.45 6.92 4.70
C ASN A 65 10.53 8.12 4.47
N PHE A 66 9.23 7.89 4.64
CA PHE A 66 8.27 8.95 4.93
C PHE A 66 8.22 9.15 6.45
N GLU A 67 8.69 10.31 6.92
CA GLU A 67 8.81 10.61 8.34
C GLU A 67 7.72 11.59 8.79
N PHE A 68 6.75 11.09 9.56
CA PHE A 68 5.87 11.94 10.33
C PHE A 68 6.44 12.12 11.74
N THR A 69 7.46 12.97 11.85
CA THR A 69 8.11 13.29 13.13
C THR A 69 7.97 14.77 13.48
N LEU A 70 7.96 15.02 14.79
CA LEU A 70 7.75 16.32 15.39
C LEU A 70 8.82 16.54 16.46
N THR A 71 9.32 17.75 16.58
CA THR A 71 10.05 18.16 17.77
C THR A 71 9.10 18.43 18.93
N SER A 72 9.59 18.43 20.16
CA SER A 72 8.73 18.75 21.32
C SER A 72 8.17 20.16 21.26
N GLU A 73 8.94 21.12 20.75
CA GLU A 73 8.48 22.50 20.55
C GLU A 73 7.33 22.58 19.53
N GLU A 74 7.45 21.87 18.40
CA GLU A 74 6.41 21.79 17.37
C GLU A 74 5.15 21.10 17.90
N ALA A 75 5.30 20.00 18.65
CA ALA A 75 4.18 19.31 19.27
C ALA A 75 3.46 20.21 20.30
N ASN A 76 4.21 20.96 21.12
CA ASN A 76 3.65 21.90 22.08
C ASN A 76 2.90 23.05 21.39
N ALA A 77 3.45 23.59 20.29
CA ALA A 77 2.79 24.60 19.49
C ALA A 77 1.50 24.08 18.83
N ALA A 78 1.51 22.86 18.30
CA ALA A 78 0.33 22.23 17.73
C ALA A 78 -0.74 21.94 18.80
N LEU A 79 -0.36 21.53 20.02
CA LEU A 79 -1.28 21.40 21.16
C LEU A 79 -1.91 22.75 21.56
N LYS A 80 -1.15 23.86 21.48
CA LYS A 80 -1.68 25.21 21.72
C LYS A 80 -2.79 25.56 20.73
N ALA A 81 -2.65 25.19 19.46
CA ALA A 81 -3.69 25.44 18.45
C ALA A 81 -5.01 24.75 18.84
N ILE A 82 -4.96 23.50 19.34
CA ILE A 82 -6.14 22.79 19.86
C ILE A 82 -6.76 23.55 21.05
N TYR A 83 -5.95 24.00 22.01
CA TYR A 83 -6.47 24.77 23.15
C TYR A 83 -7.03 26.14 22.77
N ALA A 84 -6.49 26.76 21.72
CA ALA A 84 -6.91 28.06 21.24
C ALA A 84 -8.34 28.05 20.66
N GLU A 85 -8.86 26.90 20.23
CA GLU A 85 -10.27 26.75 19.84
C GLU A 85 -11.22 27.05 21.00
N GLY A 86 -10.89 26.58 22.21
CA GLY A 86 -11.67 26.81 23.42
C GLY A 86 -11.34 28.14 24.12
N ASN A 87 -10.08 28.57 24.07
CA ASN A 87 -9.63 29.86 24.60
C ASN A 87 -8.60 30.54 23.67
N PRO A 88 -9.04 31.47 22.79
CA PRO A 88 -8.17 32.13 21.82
C PRO A 88 -7.05 33.00 22.43
N ASN A 89 -7.07 33.24 23.73
CA ASN A 89 -6.09 34.06 24.43
C ASN A 89 -5.03 33.24 25.19
N PHE A 90 -5.17 31.91 25.22
CA PHE A 90 -4.22 31.04 25.90
C PHE A 90 -2.81 31.16 25.30
N GLY A 91 -1.81 31.27 26.19
CA GLY A 91 -0.40 31.34 25.80
C GLY A 91 0.00 32.64 25.11
N LYS A 92 -0.83 33.69 25.10
CA LYS A 92 -0.43 35.03 24.63
C LYS A 92 0.41 35.75 25.69
N THR A 93 1.32 36.62 25.25
CA THR A 93 2.15 37.44 26.14
C THR A 93 1.61 38.87 26.36
N ASP A 94 0.60 39.31 25.61
CA ASP A 94 -0.02 40.64 25.74
C ASP A 94 -0.57 40.92 27.15
N GLU A 95 0.06 41.86 27.87
CA GLU A 95 -0.28 42.21 29.24
C GLU A 95 -1.66 42.86 29.40
N ASN A 96 -2.27 43.38 28.32
CA ASN A 96 -3.61 43.97 28.35
C ASN A 96 -4.71 42.91 28.51
N ILE A 97 -4.40 41.64 28.22
CA ILE A 97 -5.33 40.53 28.38
C ILE A 97 -5.27 40.01 29.83
N PRO A 98 -6.42 39.79 30.49
CA PRO A 98 -6.46 39.24 31.85
C PRO A 98 -5.59 37.98 32.00
N ILE A 99 -4.80 37.91 33.09
CA ILE A 99 -3.90 36.77 33.36
C ILE A 99 -4.64 35.43 33.30
N SER A 100 -5.88 35.36 33.79
CA SER A 100 -6.69 34.14 33.74
C SER A 100 -6.94 33.64 32.32
N GLN A 101 -7.15 34.55 31.36
CA GLN A 101 -7.37 34.20 29.96
C GLN A 101 -6.08 33.80 29.23
N ARG A 102 -4.92 34.30 29.68
CA ARG A 102 -3.62 33.92 29.10
C ARG A 102 -3.06 32.62 29.67
N LYS A 103 -3.34 32.36 30.94
CA LYS A 103 -2.73 31.28 31.73
C LYS A 103 -3.45 29.93 31.59
N TYR A 104 -4.75 29.92 31.32
CA TYR A 104 -5.55 28.70 31.34
C TYR A 104 -6.06 28.34 29.96
N ALA A 105 -5.74 27.13 29.50
CA ALA A 105 -6.34 26.54 28.30
C ALA A 105 -7.86 26.37 28.51
N ILE A 106 -8.28 25.94 29.71
CA ILE A 106 -9.69 25.82 30.10
C ILE A 106 -9.90 26.50 31.44
N LEU A 107 -10.79 27.48 31.48
CA LEU A 107 -11.17 28.21 32.69
C LEU A 107 -12.18 27.40 33.52
N ILE A 108 -11.93 27.26 34.83
CA ILE A 108 -12.88 26.62 35.77
C ILE A 108 -13.51 27.71 36.63
N GLY A 109 -14.73 28.11 36.24
CA GLY A 109 -15.45 29.23 36.85
C GLY A 109 -14.86 30.61 36.50
N GLU A 110 -15.50 31.69 36.95
CA GLU A 110 -15.15 33.06 36.53
C GLU A 110 -13.83 33.62 37.10
N ASN A 111 -13.13 32.90 37.98
CA ASN A 111 -11.75 33.19 38.45
C ASN A 111 -11.21 32.14 39.44
N ASN A 112 -11.73 30.92 39.45
CA ASN A 112 -11.37 29.89 40.45
C ASN A 112 -10.28 28.94 39.94
N GLY A 113 -9.41 29.43 39.06
CA GLY A 113 -8.36 28.63 38.44
C GLY A 113 -8.79 27.98 37.12
N GLY A 114 -8.03 26.99 36.68
CA GLY A 114 -8.22 26.35 35.40
C GLY A 114 -7.15 25.32 35.06
N PHE A 115 -7.37 24.66 33.92
CA PHE A 115 -6.40 23.79 33.28
C PHE A 115 -5.36 24.64 32.54
N LYS A 116 -4.08 24.38 32.76
CA LYS A 116 -2.96 25.14 32.19
C LYS A 116 -2.43 24.58 30.87
N GLY A 117 -3.09 23.56 30.31
CA GLY A 117 -2.61 22.84 29.12
C GLY A 117 -1.70 21.66 29.48
N VAL A 118 -1.28 20.95 28.44
CA VAL A 118 -0.29 19.87 28.48
C VAL A 118 0.99 20.33 27.79
N THR A 119 2.14 19.95 28.35
CA THR A 119 3.45 20.00 27.71
C THR A 119 3.86 18.57 27.37
N LEU A 120 4.44 18.40 26.20
CA LEU A 120 5.00 17.16 25.70
C LEU A 120 6.52 17.32 25.58
N ASP A 121 7.26 16.31 26.01
CA ASP A 121 8.71 16.19 25.81
C ASP A 121 9.04 14.79 25.26
N PHE A 122 9.87 14.73 24.22
CA PHE A 122 10.24 13.51 23.51
C PHE A 122 11.63 13.01 23.93
N SER A 123 11.75 11.69 23.98
CA SER A 123 13.02 11.01 24.26
C SER A 123 13.17 9.78 23.35
N GLU A 124 14.38 9.22 23.29
CA GLU A 124 14.66 7.99 22.53
C GLU A 124 13.71 6.82 22.83
N LYS A 125 13.09 6.78 24.02
CA LYS A 125 12.24 5.66 24.46
C LYS A 125 10.74 5.94 24.36
N GLY A 126 10.34 7.17 24.04
CA GLY A 126 8.94 7.56 24.01
C GLY A 126 8.73 9.01 24.39
N LEU A 127 7.67 9.30 25.14
CA LEU A 127 7.28 10.67 25.44
C LEU A 127 6.80 10.84 26.87
N THR A 128 7.01 12.05 27.40
CA THR A 128 6.46 12.48 28.68
C THR A 128 5.43 13.57 28.48
N LEU A 129 4.33 13.48 29.21
CA LEU A 129 3.28 14.49 29.25
C LEU A 129 3.25 15.09 30.65
N GLU A 130 3.30 16.42 30.74
CA GLU A 130 3.03 17.12 31.98
C GLU A 130 1.86 18.09 31.79
N ALA A 131 0.82 17.93 32.61
CA ALA A 131 -0.38 18.75 32.57
C ALA A 131 -0.58 19.50 33.89
N GLY A 132 -0.91 20.79 33.83
CA GLY A 132 -1.10 21.62 35.02
C GLY A 132 -2.56 21.89 35.35
N ILE A 133 -2.93 21.78 36.62
CA ILE A 133 -4.24 22.23 37.14
C ILE A 133 -4.01 23.21 38.28
N GLU A 134 -4.76 24.30 38.28
CA GLU A 134 -4.83 25.24 39.38
C GLU A 134 -6.28 25.44 39.81
N VAL A 135 -6.54 25.36 41.11
CA VAL A 135 -7.87 25.58 41.69
C VAL A 135 -7.77 26.65 42.76
N GLY A 136 -8.59 27.68 42.63
CA GLY A 136 -8.67 28.83 43.52
C GLY A 136 -9.90 28.78 44.41
N PHE A 137 -9.73 29.07 45.70
CA PHE A 137 -10.83 29.37 46.62
C PHE A 137 -10.47 30.58 47.47
N SER A 138 -11.30 31.64 47.42
CA SER A 138 -11.10 32.87 48.19
C SER A 138 -9.68 33.47 48.09
N ASN A 139 -9.16 33.62 46.86
CA ASN A 139 -7.83 34.14 46.53
C ASN A 139 -6.63 33.28 46.99
N ILE A 140 -6.86 32.04 47.45
CA ILE A 140 -5.81 31.04 47.67
C ILE A 140 -5.85 30.05 46.51
N TYR A 141 -4.73 29.88 45.81
CA TYR A 141 -4.62 28.97 44.68
C TYR A 141 -3.78 27.75 45.05
N TYR A 142 -4.35 26.57 44.84
CA TYR A 142 -3.66 25.30 44.93
C TYR A 142 -3.28 24.84 43.52
N GLN A 143 -2.04 24.38 43.35
CA GLN A 143 -1.52 23.91 42.07
C GLN A 143 -1.07 22.46 42.20
N THR A 144 -1.40 21.67 41.19
CA THR A 144 -0.95 20.28 41.06
C THR A 144 -0.65 20.01 39.59
N THR A 145 0.17 19.00 39.34
CA THR A 145 0.40 18.51 37.98
C THR A 145 -0.02 17.07 37.84
N LEU A 146 -0.36 16.66 36.63
CA LEU A 146 -0.39 15.27 36.22
C LEU A 146 0.84 15.06 35.36
N PHE A 147 1.70 14.12 35.74
CA PHE A 147 2.84 13.72 34.93
C PHE A 147 2.65 12.27 34.49
N LEU A 148 2.83 12.02 33.19
CA LEU A 148 2.73 10.72 32.55
C LEU A 148 4.01 10.47 31.75
N ASP A 149 4.61 9.30 31.94
CA ASP A 149 5.78 8.83 31.20
C ASP A 149 5.35 7.61 30.39
N LEU A 150 5.47 7.70 29.07
CA LEU A 150 5.04 6.68 28.11
C LEU A 150 6.25 6.15 27.36
N GLU A 151 6.47 4.84 27.43
CA GLU A 151 7.40 4.15 26.53
C GLU A 151 6.66 3.72 25.27
N VAL A 152 7.30 3.96 24.13
CA VAL A 152 6.76 3.60 22.82
C VAL A 152 7.42 2.30 22.35
N SER A 153 6.62 1.36 21.87
CA SER A 153 7.11 0.18 21.17
C SER A 153 6.22 -0.12 19.98
N ILE A 154 6.84 -0.49 18.86
CA ILE A 154 6.14 -1.02 17.70
C ILE A 154 6.41 -2.53 17.67
N GLU A 155 5.34 -3.32 17.63
CA GLU A 155 5.42 -4.78 17.55
C GLU A 155 4.44 -5.32 16.51
N GLN A 156 4.87 -6.30 15.71
CA GLN A 156 3.96 -7.06 14.86
C GLN A 156 3.16 -8.03 15.72
N VAL A 157 1.84 -8.01 15.57
CA VAL A 157 0.92 -8.89 16.27
C VAL A 157 0.01 -9.60 15.27
N THR A 158 -0.39 -10.83 15.58
CA THR A 158 -1.39 -11.54 14.79
C THR A 158 -2.77 -11.35 15.43
N VAL A 159 -3.64 -10.61 14.75
CA VAL A 159 -5.04 -10.41 15.17
C VAL A 159 -5.93 -11.30 14.32
N GLY A 160 -6.39 -12.41 14.88
CA GLY A 160 -7.15 -13.40 14.11
C GLY A 160 -6.26 -14.16 13.11
N GLN A 161 -6.40 -13.86 11.81
CA GLN A 161 -5.59 -14.45 10.72
C GLN A 161 -4.68 -13.42 10.02
N THR A 162 -4.71 -12.15 10.43
CA THR A 162 -3.92 -11.08 9.81
C THR A 162 -2.73 -10.70 10.71
N VAL A 163 -1.58 -10.44 10.08
CA VAL A 163 -0.43 -9.78 10.72
C VAL A 163 -0.66 -8.28 10.61
N GLU A 164 -0.57 -7.57 11.74
CA GLU A 164 -0.74 -6.12 11.84
C GLU A 164 0.40 -5.53 12.66
N ASN A 165 0.88 -4.34 12.30
CA ASN A 165 1.73 -3.56 13.18
C ASN A 165 0.88 -2.97 14.31
N GLN A 166 1.36 -3.09 15.55
CA GLN A 166 0.78 -2.48 16.72
C GLN A 166 1.71 -1.39 17.24
N TYR A 167 1.22 -0.14 17.23
CA TYR A 167 1.85 0.96 17.93
C TYR A 167 1.38 0.98 19.38
N LYS A 168 2.30 0.76 20.32
CA LYS A 168 1.97 0.57 21.74
C LYS A 168 2.65 1.61 22.62
N LEU A 169 1.82 2.28 23.43
CA LEU A 169 2.19 3.27 24.43
C LEU A 169 2.04 2.65 25.82
N VAL A 170 3.15 2.31 26.47
CA VAL A 170 3.18 1.68 27.79
C VAL A 170 3.38 2.74 28.87
N ILE A 171 2.46 2.82 29.84
CA ILE A 171 2.59 3.76 30.96
C ILE A 171 3.70 3.29 31.92
N LYS A 172 4.85 3.96 31.88
CA LYS A 172 6.01 3.71 32.77
C LYS A 172 5.88 4.38 34.11
N ASN A 173 5.36 5.59 34.12
CA ASN A 173 5.15 6.36 35.34
C ASN A 173 3.91 7.23 35.22
N ILE A 174 3.17 7.36 36.32
CA ILE A 174 2.09 8.34 36.45
C ILE A 174 2.17 8.95 37.84
N SER A 175 2.10 10.28 37.93
CA SER A 175 2.16 10.98 39.21
C SER A 175 1.25 12.21 39.26
N PHE A 176 0.68 12.48 40.44
CA PHE A 176 -0.09 13.68 40.75
C PHE A 176 0.77 14.56 41.66
N GLY A 177 1.29 15.66 41.14
CA GLY A 177 2.30 16.47 41.79
C GLY A 177 3.58 15.67 42.02
N ASN A 178 3.99 15.51 43.28
CA ASN A 178 5.13 14.65 43.63
C ASN A 178 4.71 13.26 44.11
N LEU A 179 3.42 12.90 44.00
CA LEU A 179 2.88 11.62 44.44
C LEU A 179 2.85 10.62 43.27
N PRO A 180 3.70 9.58 43.25
CA PRO A 180 3.59 8.52 42.25
C PRO A 180 2.31 7.72 42.48
N ILE A 181 1.57 7.40 41.42
CA ILE A 181 0.24 6.78 41.51
C ILE A 181 0.28 5.30 41.14
N LEU A 182 1.29 4.83 40.38
CA LEU A 182 1.34 3.44 39.91
C LEU A 182 1.24 2.38 41.03
N TRP A 183 1.77 2.66 42.23
CA TRP A 183 1.68 1.78 43.41
C TRP A 183 0.40 1.97 44.22
N MET A 184 -0.36 3.04 43.96
CA MET A 184 -1.68 3.32 44.54
C MET A 184 -2.80 3.18 43.51
N TYR A 185 -2.57 2.52 42.38
CA TYR A 185 -3.55 2.44 41.29
C TYR A 185 -4.91 1.92 41.80
N ASP A 186 -4.90 0.90 42.67
CA ASP A 186 -6.10 0.37 43.30
C ASP A 186 -6.81 1.37 44.22
N PHE A 187 -6.05 2.22 44.93
CA PHE A 187 -6.59 3.28 45.78
C PHE A 187 -7.11 4.46 44.96
N ALA A 188 -6.44 4.81 43.86
CA ALA A 188 -6.87 5.82 42.90
C ALA A 188 -8.14 5.36 42.17
N ASN A 189 -8.20 4.12 41.69
CA ASN A 189 -9.38 3.52 41.07
C ASN A 189 -10.57 3.50 42.05
N TRP A 190 -10.33 3.08 43.30
CA TRP A 190 -11.34 3.13 44.36
C TRP A 190 -11.83 4.55 44.65
N THR A 191 -10.92 5.53 44.69
CA THR A 191 -11.28 6.94 44.96
C THR A 191 -12.07 7.53 43.80
N VAL A 192 -11.68 7.29 42.54
CA VAL A 192 -12.40 7.76 41.35
C VAL A 192 -13.79 7.15 41.28
N GLY A 193 -13.94 5.83 41.50
CA GLY A 193 -15.23 5.16 41.55
C GLY A 193 -16.19 5.71 42.63
N LEU A 194 -15.67 6.27 43.73
CA LEU A 194 -16.47 6.94 44.76
C LEU A 194 -17.00 8.31 44.34
N PHE A 195 -16.33 9.02 43.42
CA PHE A 195 -16.68 10.39 43.03
C PHE A 195 -17.33 10.51 41.64
N SER A 196 -16.96 9.69 40.66
CA SER A 196 -17.44 9.78 39.27
C SER A 196 -18.48 8.73 38.88
N GLN A 197 -18.77 7.74 39.74
CA GLN A 197 -19.58 6.54 39.42
C GLN A 197 -19.01 5.66 38.29
N GLN A 198 -17.80 5.96 37.80
CA GLN A 198 -17.05 5.19 36.81
C GLN A 198 -15.67 4.87 37.39
N ASP A 199 -15.13 3.70 37.07
CA ASP A 199 -13.76 3.38 37.44
C ASP A 199 -12.78 4.15 36.54
N LEU A 200 -11.56 4.38 37.03
CA LEU A 200 -10.50 5.09 36.27
C LEU A 200 -10.24 4.39 34.92
N ASN A 201 -10.36 3.07 34.91
CA ASN A 201 -10.26 2.23 33.72
C ASN A 201 -11.33 2.54 32.67
N ASP A 202 -12.59 2.74 33.10
CA ASP A 202 -13.69 3.05 32.20
C ASP A 202 -13.53 4.44 31.59
N LEU A 203 -13.01 5.39 32.37
CA LEU A 203 -12.70 6.74 31.91
C LEU A 203 -11.57 6.75 30.87
N ILE A 204 -10.49 6.00 31.11
CA ILE A 204 -9.39 5.88 30.14
C ILE A 204 -9.88 5.16 28.88
N ASN A 205 -10.59 4.03 29.02
CA ASN A 205 -11.18 3.30 27.89
C ASN A 205 -12.08 4.21 27.04
N THR A 206 -12.96 4.99 27.66
CA THR A 206 -13.86 5.92 26.95
C THR A 206 -13.10 7.04 26.26
N ALA A 207 -11.98 7.49 26.83
CA ALA A 207 -11.17 8.54 26.22
C ALA A 207 -10.37 8.05 25.01
N VAL A 208 -10.02 6.75 24.96
CA VAL A 208 -9.22 6.17 23.87
C VAL A 208 -10.03 5.36 22.85
N SER A 209 -11.29 5.01 23.16
CA SER A 209 -12.09 4.07 22.36
C SER A 209 -12.30 4.45 20.91
N ASP A 210 -12.19 5.75 20.59
CA ASP A 210 -12.40 6.26 19.24
C ASP A 210 -11.13 6.19 18.37
N PHE A 211 -9.96 5.91 18.96
CA PHE A 211 -8.68 5.87 18.23
C PHE A 211 -7.76 4.70 18.61
N GLY A 212 -8.11 3.90 19.61
CA GLY A 212 -7.29 2.77 20.03
C GLY A 212 -7.90 1.99 21.19
N ASN A 213 -7.10 1.07 21.70
CA ASN A 213 -7.52 0.09 22.69
C ASN A 213 -6.64 0.21 23.94
N TYR A 214 -7.23 0.11 25.13
CA TYR A 214 -6.50 0.15 26.40
C TYR A 214 -6.51 -1.20 27.10
N ASP A 215 -5.32 -1.73 27.39
CA ASP A 215 -5.14 -2.95 28.16
C ASP A 215 -4.84 -2.62 29.62
N LEU A 216 -5.77 -3.04 30.48
CA LEU A 216 -5.72 -2.87 31.93
C LEU A 216 -4.56 -3.62 32.60
N THR A 217 -4.17 -4.76 32.05
CA THR A 217 -3.18 -5.65 32.64
C THR A 217 -1.78 -5.11 32.43
N THR A 218 -1.50 -4.68 31.20
CA THR A 218 -0.20 -4.15 30.78
C THR A 218 -0.10 -2.63 30.94
N LYS A 219 -1.22 -1.95 31.22
CA LYS A 219 -1.34 -0.49 31.33
C LYS A 219 -0.81 0.20 30.06
N SER A 220 -1.19 -0.35 28.91
CA SER A 220 -0.79 0.18 27.61
C SER A 220 -1.98 0.57 26.77
N ILE A 221 -1.83 1.67 26.04
CA ILE A 221 -2.71 2.05 24.94
C ILE A 221 -2.07 1.51 23.67
N TRP A 222 -2.84 0.88 22.81
CA TRP A 222 -2.34 0.41 21.52
C TRP A 222 -3.29 0.78 20.38
N VAL A 223 -2.71 1.02 19.22
CA VAL A 223 -3.39 1.36 17.97
C VAL A 223 -2.88 0.40 16.91
N THR A 224 -3.78 -0.24 16.17
CA THR A 224 -3.39 -1.05 15.01
C THR A 224 -3.61 -0.31 13.70
N THR A 225 -3.05 -0.83 12.62
CA THR A 225 -3.31 -0.36 11.26
C THR A 225 -4.80 -0.40 10.90
N THR A 226 -5.55 -1.37 11.45
CA THR A 226 -7.02 -1.41 11.31
C THR A 226 -7.71 -0.20 11.97
N ASP A 227 -7.24 0.21 13.15
CA ASP A 227 -7.75 1.43 13.81
C ASP A 227 -7.41 2.69 12.99
N LEU A 228 -6.20 2.76 12.41
CA LEU A 228 -5.78 3.86 11.54
C LEU A 228 -6.62 3.95 10.25
N LYS A 229 -6.96 2.81 9.64
CA LYS A 229 -7.88 2.74 8.49
C LYS A 229 -9.24 3.34 8.83
N GLY A 230 -9.78 3.02 10.00
CA GLY A 230 -11.05 3.57 10.48
C GLY A 230 -11.02 5.09 10.63
N LEU A 231 -9.88 5.67 11.00
CA LEU A 231 -9.70 7.13 11.11
C LEU A 231 -9.55 7.82 9.75
N LEU A 232 -8.92 7.16 8.78
CA LEU A 232 -8.70 7.69 7.43
C LEU A 232 -9.92 7.52 6.51
N ALA A 233 -10.78 6.55 6.78
CA ALA A 233 -11.99 6.29 6.01
C ALA A 233 -13.08 7.35 6.30
N SER A 234 -12.93 8.53 5.71
CA SER A 234 -13.99 9.53 5.67
C SER A 234 -15.14 9.02 4.79
N ASN A 235 -16.23 8.59 5.44
CA ASN A 235 -17.54 8.19 4.86
C ASN A 235 -17.80 6.71 4.55
N GLY A 236 -16.95 5.78 4.99
CA GLY A 236 -17.23 4.35 4.88
C GLY A 236 -17.19 3.79 3.46
N GLU A 237 -16.61 4.53 2.51
CA GLU A 237 -16.21 3.99 1.21
C GLU A 237 -14.95 3.13 1.39
N SER A 238 -14.93 1.94 0.80
CA SER A 238 -13.72 1.12 0.77
C SER A 238 -12.65 1.84 -0.05
N GLN A 239 -11.42 1.89 0.46
CA GLN A 239 -10.25 2.34 -0.29
C GLN A 239 -9.30 1.16 -0.48
N PRO A 240 -9.58 0.23 -1.43
CA PRO A 240 -8.83 -1.03 -1.55
C PRO A 240 -7.32 -0.81 -1.74
N MET A 241 -6.94 0.31 -2.37
CA MET A 241 -5.56 0.66 -2.66
C MET A 241 -4.80 1.07 -1.39
N LEU A 242 -5.41 1.94 -0.59
CA LEU A 242 -4.88 2.31 0.71
C LEU A 242 -4.87 1.09 1.63
N ASP A 243 -5.89 0.23 1.55
CA ASP A 243 -5.97 -1.00 2.33
C ASP A 243 -4.84 -1.98 1.99
N ALA A 244 -4.52 -2.11 0.70
CA ALA A 244 -3.44 -2.92 0.19
C ALA A 244 -2.10 -2.35 0.65
N LEU A 245 -1.85 -1.06 0.42
CA LEU A 245 -0.63 -0.36 0.85
C LEU A 245 -0.38 -0.50 2.36
N LEU A 246 -1.39 -0.26 3.19
CA LEU A 246 -1.30 -0.43 4.64
C LEU A 246 -1.07 -1.90 5.02
N GLY A 247 -1.68 -2.84 4.30
CA GLY A 247 -1.41 -4.27 4.44
C GLY A 247 0.04 -4.63 4.14
N PHE A 248 0.68 -3.97 3.16
CA PHE A 248 2.10 -4.18 2.83
C PHE A 248 3.03 -3.61 3.89
N ILE A 249 2.72 -2.43 4.40
CA ILE A 249 3.45 -1.83 5.53
C ILE A 249 3.44 -2.77 6.74
N ASP A 250 2.31 -3.46 6.96
CA ASP A 250 2.16 -4.46 8.01
C ASP A 250 2.99 -5.72 7.77
N GLU A 251 2.90 -6.34 6.60
CA GLU A 251 3.60 -7.61 6.30
C GLU A 251 5.12 -7.45 6.33
N GLU A 252 5.64 -6.37 5.75
CA GLU A 252 7.08 -6.10 5.63
C GLU A 252 7.66 -5.33 6.83
N ASN A 253 6.88 -5.10 7.89
CA ASN A 253 7.30 -4.37 9.09
C ASN A 253 7.91 -2.99 8.76
N LEU A 254 7.29 -2.25 7.83
CA LEU A 254 7.80 -0.96 7.35
C LEU A 254 7.48 0.20 8.30
N LEU A 255 6.70 -0.03 9.36
CA LEU A 255 6.43 0.95 10.41
C LEU A 255 7.60 1.01 11.39
N LEU A 256 8.29 2.15 11.41
CA LEU A 256 9.45 2.41 12.23
C LEU A 256 9.16 3.49 13.29
N SER A 257 9.88 3.40 14.41
CA SER A 257 9.83 4.41 15.46
C SER A 257 10.60 5.65 15.01
N GLY A 258 9.96 6.81 15.04
CA GLY A 258 10.58 8.12 14.79
C GLY A 258 11.06 8.82 16.07
N PHE A 259 11.27 8.09 17.17
CA PHE A 259 11.65 8.66 18.47
C PHE A 259 13.16 8.83 18.62
N GLY A 260 13.57 10.02 19.04
CA GLY A 260 14.94 10.41 19.30
C GLY A 260 15.01 11.51 20.37
N ASP A 261 16.19 12.11 20.54
CA ASP A 261 16.35 13.24 21.46
C ASP A 261 15.53 14.44 20.98
N ASN A 262 14.53 14.86 21.76
CA ASN A 262 13.63 15.98 21.45
C ASN A 262 12.81 15.81 20.15
N GLN A 263 12.68 14.58 19.64
CA GLN A 263 11.93 14.26 18.43
C GLN A 263 11.09 13.01 18.65
N GLY A 264 9.85 13.01 18.18
CA GLY A 264 8.98 11.83 18.27
C GLY A 264 7.96 11.78 17.15
N GLY A 265 7.57 10.58 16.79
CA GLY A 265 6.62 10.34 15.71
C GLY A 265 6.74 8.96 15.10
N LEU A 266 6.21 8.82 13.89
CA LEU A 266 6.18 7.59 13.12
C LEU A 266 6.97 7.78 11.84
N SER A 267 7.67 6.73 11.43
CA SER A 267 8.35 6.68 10.14
C SER A 267 7.86 5.46 9.38
N LEU A 268 7.64 5.61 8.08
CA LEU A 268 7.27 4.53 7.17
C LEU A 268 8.40 4.35 6.17
N ALA A 269 8.99 3.16 6.10
CA ALA A 269 10.06 2.85 5.14
C ALA A 269 9.55 2.62 3.71
N LEU A 270 8.70 3.53 3.22
CA LEU A 270 8.04 3.45 1.91
C LEU A 270 9.03 3.48 0.74
N GLY A 271 10.26 3.96 0.94
CA GLY A 271 11.32 3.93 -0.06
C GLY A 271 11.62 2.51 -0.56
N GLN A 272 11.45 1.49 0.29
CA GLN A 272 11.62 0.09 -0.08
C GLN A 272 10.58 -0.40 -1.10
N MET A 273 9.42 0.26 -1.16
CA MET A 273 8.35 -0.06 -2.11
C MET A 273 8.49 0.73 -3.42
N ARG A 274 9.52 1.57 -3.58
CA ARG A 274 9.70 2.34 -4.82
C ARG A 274 9.98 1.39 -5.99
N SER A 275 9.42 1.78 -7.13
CA SER A 275 9.63 1.05 -8.39
C SER A 275 10.48 1.86 -9.35
N THR A 276 11.40 1.20 -10.04
CA THR A 276 12.11 1.80 -11.18
C THR A 276 11.44 1.50 -12.52
N LYS A 277 10.43 0.62 -12.54
CA LYS A 277 9.71 0.20 -13.75
C LYS A 277 9.01 1.37 -14.44
N THR A 278 8.86 1.26 -15.75
CA THR A 278 8.18 2.21 -16.61
C THR A 278 6.99 1.51 -17.26
N ALA A 279 5.96 2.27 -17.63
CA ALA A 279 4.88 1.78 -18.48
C ALA A 279 5.45 1.03 -19.70
N TYR A 280 4.77 -0.04 -20.08
CA TYR A 280 5.01 -0.69 -21.35
C TYR A 280 4.46 0.19 -22.47
N GLN A 281 5.20 0.30 -23.58
CA GLN A 281 4.75 1.01 -24.77
C GLN A 281 4.56 -0.01 -25.87
N THR A 282 3.30 -0.24 -26.24
CA THR A 282 2.93 -1.08 -27.37
C THR A 282 3.43 -0.45 -28.68
N SER A 283 3.84 -1.28 -29.65
CA SER A 283 4.28 -0.79 -30.96
C SER A 283 3.13 -0.17 -31.78
N SER A 284 1.90 -0.62 -31.53
CA SER A 284 0.66 -0.13 -32.10
C SER A 284 -0.52 -0.32 -31.15
N THR A 285 -1.60 0.42 -31.35
CA THR A 285 -2.85 0.26 -30.59
C THR A 285 -3.91 -0.39 -31.47
N ILE A 286 -4.65 -1.37 -30.94
CA ILE A 286 -5.80 -1.97 -31.61
C ILE A 286 -6.99 -1.02 -31.46
N MET A 287 -7.45 -0.43 -32.57
CA MET A 287 -8.58 0.51 -32.53
C MET A 287 -9.91 -0.15 -32.91
N ASN A 288 -9.86 -1.27 -33.64
CA ASN A 288 -11.05 -1.91 -34.18
C ASN A 288 -10.83 -3.42 -34.47
N GLU A 289 -11.91 -4.11 -34.78
CA GLU A 289 -11.94 -5.56 -35.08
C GLU A 289 -11.02 -5.97 -36.25
N ASN A 290 -10.81 -5.12 -37.25
CA ASN A 290 -9.90 -5.46 -38.35
C ASN A 290 -8.44 -5.46 -37.87
N ASP A 291 -8.08 -4.55 -36.96
CA ASP A 291 -6.75 -4.50 -36.37
C ASP A 291 -6.51 -5.74 -35.49
N LEU A 292 -7.54 -6.17 -34.75
CA LEU A 292 -7.52 -7.39 -33.96
C LEU A 292 -7.28 -8.63 -34.85
N ASN A 293 -8.05 -8.76 -35.94
CA ASN A 293 -7.87 -9.85 -36.89
C ASN A 293 -6.49 -9.83 -37.55
N ALA A 294 -5.97 -8.65 -37.90
CA ALA A 294 -4.64 -8.52 -38.48
C ALA A 294 -3.54 -8.96 -37.50
N LEU A 295 -3.68 -8.64 -36.21
CA LEU A 295 -2.76 -9.09 -35.17
C LEU A 295 -2.76 -10.63 -35.06
N PHE A 296 -3.93 -11.26 -34.96
CA PHE A 296 -4.03 -12.72 -34.94
C PHE A 296 -3.44 -13.35 -36.21
N GLN A 297 -3.74 -12.79 -37.38
CA GLN A 297 -3.22 -13.28 -38.66
C GLN A 297 -1.69 -13.19 -38.75
N GLY A 298 -1.08 -12.10 -38.30
CA GLY A 298 0.38 -11.96 -38.26
C GLY A 298 1.03 -13.03 -37.38
N GLN A 299 0.42 -13.33 -36.23
CA GLN A 299 0.91 -14.37 -35.32
C GLN A 299 0.70 -15.80 -35.86
N LEU A 300 -0.19 -16.04 -36.84
CA LEU A 300 -0.32 -17.36 -37.50
C LEU A 300 0.95 -17.80 -38.24
N THR A 301 1.84 -16.87 -38.57
CA THR A 301 3.16 -17.20 -39.13
C THR A 301 3.93 -18.12 -38.19
N SER A 302 3.81 -17.94 -36.87
CA SER A 302 4.46 -18.81 -35.88
C SER A 302 4.06 -20.28 -36.02
N LEU A 303 2.78 -20.53 -36.29
CA LEU A 303 2.23 -21.85 -36.52
C LEU A 303 2.88 -22.50 -37.76
N LEU A 304 3.03 -21.75 -38.85
CA LEU A 304 3.71 -22.25 -40.06
C LEU A 304 5.19 -22.54 -39.80
N ILE A 305 5.90 -21.62 -39.12
CA ILE A 305 7.32 -21.78 -38.78
C ILE A 305 7.56 -22.97 -37.85
N SER A 306 6.68 -23.20 -36.87
CA SER A 306 6.80 -24.31 -35.92
C SER A 306 6.87 -25.68 -36.59
N SER A 307 6.27 -25.81 -37.79
CA SER A 307 6.32 -27.05 -38.57
C SER A 307 7.74 -27.43 -39.02
N LEU A 308 8.70 -26.49 -39.05
CA LEU A 308 10.11 -26.75 -39.38
C LEU A 308 10.77 -27.76 -38.43
N ASN A 309 10.27 -27.90 -37.20
CA ASN A 309 10.82 -28.81 -36.20
C ASN A 309 10.51 -30.29 -36.49
N GLY A 310 9.52 -30.57 -37.34
CA GLY A 310 9.14 -31.94 -37.68
C GLY A 310 8.37 -32.68 -36.57
N ASP A 311 7.91 -31.96 -35.54
CA ASP A 311 7.10 -32.51 -34.45
C ASP A 311 5.67 -32.81 -34.89
N THR A 312 4.95 -33.58 -34.07
CA THR A 312 3.51 -33.87 -34.31
C THR A 312 2.59 -32.74 -33.83
N ASN A 313 3.15 -31.76 -33.13
CA ASN A 313 2.47 -30.58 -32.62
C ASN A 313 2.89 -29.35 -33.42
N LEU A 314 2.01 -28.37 -33.45
CA LEU A 314 2.25 -27.03 -33.95
C LEU A 314 2.24 -26.06 -32.77
N TYR A 315 3.00 -24.98 -32.89
CA TYR A 315 3.09 -23.95 -31.86
C TYR A 315 2.56 -22.64 -32.43
N TYR A 316 1.52 -22.10 -31.81
CA TYR A 316 1.14 -20.72 -32.02
C TYR A 316 1.79 -19.91 -30.91
N ASP A 317 2.69 -19.00 -31.28
CA ASP A 317 3.49 -18.20 -30.36
C ASP A 317 3.02 -16.76 -30.41
N MET A 318 2.50 -16.27 -29.30
CA MET A 318 2.09 -14.87 -29.17
C MET A 318 3.19 -14.06 -28.49
N HIS A 319 3.79 -13.13 -29.23
CA HIS A 319 4.84 -12.26 -28.71
C HIS A 319 4.35 -11.35 -27.56
N GLU A 320 5.24 -10.97 -26.66
CA GLU A 320 4.94 -10.07 -25.52
C GLU A 320 4.24 -8.78 -25.96
N ASP A 321 4.70 -8.18 -27.06
CA ASP A 321 4.10 -6.96 -27.59
C ASP A 321 2.65 -7.17 -28.05
N ALA A 322 2.40 -8.23 -28.83
CA ALA A 322 1.07 -8.57 -29.30
C ALA A 322 0.10 -8.85 -28.14
N PHE A 323 0.57 -9.53 -27.09
CA PHE A 323 -0.22 -9.78 -25.90
C PHE A 323 -0.54 -8.49 -25.14
N ASN A 324 0.40 -7.56 -25.02
CA ASN A 324 0.15 -6.26 -24.40
C ASN A 324 -0.84 -5.40 -25.22
N GLN A 325 -0.80 -5.49 -26.55
CA GLN A 325 -1.81 -4.86 -27.41
C GLN A 325 -3.22 -5.43 -27.16
N LEU A 326 -3.33 -6.74 -26.94
CA LEU A 326 -4.59 -7.38 -26.57
C LEU A 326 -5.05 -6.96 -25.17
N LEU A 327 -4.15 -6.94 -24.19
CA LEU A 327 -4.47 -6.46 -22.83
C LEU A 327 -5.00 -5.03 -22.86
N GLU A 328 -4.33 -4.13 -23.58
CA GLU A 328 -4.77 -2.74 -23.77
C GLU A 328 -6.17 -2.67 -24.39
N TYR A 329 -6.45 -3.50 -25.41
CA TYR A 329 -7.75 -3.52 -26.08
C TYR A 329 -8.89 -4.05 -25.20
N TYR A 330 -8.67 -5.14 -24.46
CA TYR A 330 -9.71 -5.78 -23.65
C TYR A 330 -9.90 -5.11 -22.28
N ILE A 331 -8.84 -4.51 -21.73
CA ILE A 331 -8.80 -4.08 -20.32
C ILE A 331 -8.51 -2.58 -20.17
N GLY A 332 -7.91 -1.93 -21.17
CA GLY A 332 -7.27 -0.60 -21.08
C GLY A 332 -8.03 0.45 -20.26
N ASP A 333 -9.26 0.78 -20.65
CA ASP A 333 -10.04 1.84 -19.97
C ASP A 333 -10.61 1.42 -18.61
N SER A 334 -10.66 0.11 -18.30
CA SER A 334 -11.29 -0.42 -17.09
C SER A 334 -10.38 -0.38 -15.85
N MET A 335 -9.07 -0.17 -16.05
CA MET A 335 -8.04 -0.20 -15.01
C MET A 335 -7.45 1.17 -14.68
N ASP A 336 -7.84 2.22 -15.41
CA ASP A 336 -7.47 3.60 -15.07
C ASP A 336 -8.24 4.04 -13.82
N MET A 337 -7.58 3.92 -12.66
CA MET A 337 -8.13 4.30 -11.37
C MET A 337 -7.46 5.58 -10.88
N ASN A 338 -8.29 6.58 -10.64
CA ASN A 338 -7.87 7.82 -9.98
C ASN A 338 -8.62 7.95 -8.65
N GLN A 339 -7.88 7.88 -7.55
CA GLN A 339 -8.40 8.15 -6.21
C GLN A 339 -7.81 9.45 -5.69
N SER A 340 -8.62 10.25 -5.01
CA SER A 340 -8.18 11.49 -4.37
C SER A 340 -8.47 11.44 -2.88
N PHE A 341 -7.54 11.94 -2.08
CA PHE A 341 -7.79 12.24 -0.67
C PHE A 341 -7.34 13.66 -0.35
N GLU A 342 -8.05 14.28 0.58
CA GLU A 342 -7.81 15.65 1.00
C GLU A 342 -7.16 15.67 2.39
N LEU A 343 -6.10 16.46 2.54
CA LEU A 343 -5.52 16.81 3.83
C LEU A 343 -5.58 18.34 3.97
N GLU A 344 -6.65 18.82 4.61
CA GLU A 344 -7.03 20.24 4.66
C GLU A 344 -7.15 20.85 3.25
N ASP A 345 -6.29 21.80 2.89
CA ASP A 345 -6.35 22.55 1.63
C ASP A 345 -5.55 21.87 0.50
N GLN A 346 -4.92 20.72 0.76
CA GLN A 346 -4.15 19.96 -0.24
C GLN A 346 -4.92 18.74 -0.71
N VAL A 347 -4.92 18.52 -2.03
CA VAL A 347 -5.50 17.35 -2.68
C VAL A 347 -4.36 16.47 -3.18
N TYR A 348 -4.32 15.23 -2.73
CA TYR A 348 -3.38 14.23 -3.22
C TYR A 348 -4.12 13.25 -4.11
N LEU A 349 -3.48 12.90 -5.22
CA LEU A 349 -3.99 12.00 -6.24
C LEU A 349 -3.16 10.74 -6.26
N LEU A 350 -3.86 9.60 -6.29
CA LEU A 350 -3.33 8.28 -6.48
C LEU A 350 -3.84 7.76 -7.82
N GLU A 351 -2.94 7.57 -8.77
CA GLU A 351 -3.26 7.19 -10.16
C GLU A 351 -2.53 5.90 -10.52
N THR A 352 -3.20 5.03 -11.29
CA THR A 352 -2.59 3.85 -11.92
C THR A 352 -2.21 4.14 -13.37
N GLU A 353 -1.14 3.51 -13.84
CA GLU A 353 -0.87 3.37 -15.28
C GLU A 353 -1.52 2.07 -15.81
N PRO A 354 -1.75 1.96 -17.14
CA PRO A 354 -2.30 0.75 -17.74
C PRO A 354 -1.52 -0.51 -17.37
N LEU A 355 -2.25 -1.59 -17.13
CA LEU A 355 -1.67 -2.91 -16.88
C LEU A 355 -0.90 -3.38 -18.09
N TYR A 356 0.28 -3.95 -17.85
CA TYR A 356 1.04 -4.66 -18.87
C TYR A 356 1.57 -5.98 -18.35
N ALA A 357 1.89 -6.90 -19.26
CA ALA A 357 2.48 -8.18 -18.97
C ALA A 357 3.90 -8.27 -19.50
N ARG A 358 4.78 -8.94 -18.75
CA ARG A 358 6.09 -9.38 -19.24
C ARG A 358 6.25 -10.88 -19.08
N TYR A 359 6.97 -11.49 -20.00
CA TYR A 359 7.31 -12.90 -19.95
C TYR A 359 8.68 -13.08 -19.31
N VAL A 360 8.71 -13.67 -18.12
CA VAL A 360 9.93 -13.85 -17.33
C VAL A 360 10.06 -15.31 -16.92
N GLY A 361 11.07 -15.98 -17.47
CA GLY A 361 11.24 -17.41 -17.28
C GLY A 361 10.06 -18.19 -17.87
N ASN A 362 9.30 -18.90 -17.03
CA ASN A 362 8.11 -19.65 -17.43
C ASN A 362 6.81 -19.05 -16.88
N LYS A 363 6.80 -17.75 -16.55
CA LYS A 363 5.69 -17.05 -15.91
C LYS A 363 5.33 -15.78 -16.66
N VAL A 364 4.08 -15.35 -16.48
CA VAL A 364 3.58 -14.05 -16.93
C VAL A 364 3.57 -13.11 -15.73
N HIS A 365 4.24 -11.97 -15.86
CA HIS A 365 4.35 -10.95 -14.83
C HIS A 365 3.45 -9.77 -15.21
N PHE A 366 2.24 -9.72 -14.66
CA PHE A 366 1.32 -8.61 -14.83
C PHE A 366 1.70 -7.46 -13.90
N THR A 367 2.04 -6.29 -14.43
CA THR A 367 2.54 -5.16 -13.67
C THR A 367 1.58 -3.98 -13.73
N ILE A 368 1.22 -3.45 -12.56
CA ILE A 368 0.41 -2.24 -12.39
C ILE A 368 1.30 -1.19 -11.74
N ILE A 369 1.57 -0.09 -12.43
CA ILE A 369 2.35 1.02 -11.86
C ILE A 369 1.39 2.00 -11.20
N MET A 370 1.80 2.52 -10.04
CA MET A 370 1.06 3.52 -9.31
C MET A 370 1.90 4.75 -9.03
N LYS A 371 1.23 5.90 -9.04
CA LYS A 371 1.82 7.18 -8.69
C LYS A 371 0.95 7.89 -7.67
N LEU A 372 1.59 8.40 -6.63
CA LEU A 372 1.00 9.24 -5.61
C LEU A 372 1.65 10.62 -5.67
N PHE A 373 0.85 11.67 -5.82
CA PHE A 373 1.36 13.03 -5.95
C PHE A 373 0.37 14.08 -5.43
N ASN A 374 0.88 15.26 -5.12
CA ASN A 374 0.06 16.42 -4.84
C ASN A 374 -0.50 16.99 -6.16
N ALA A 375 -1.82 17.20 -6.25
CA ALA A 375 -2.48 17.70 -7.45
C ALA A 375 -1.90 19.05 -7.96
N ASN A 376 -1.36 19.86 -7.05
CA ASN A 376 -0.72 21.13 -7.37
C ASN A 376 0.73 20.98 -7.84
N GLN A 377 1.36 19.82 -7.62
CA GLN A 377 2.76 19.52 -7.93
C GLN A 377 2.95 18.10 -8.53
N PRO A 378 2.35 17.80 -9.70
CA PRO A 378 2.34 16.43 -10.25
C PRO A 378 3.72 15.89 -10.66
N ALA A 379 4.73 16.74 -10.76
CA ALA A 379 6.11 16.31 -11.04
C ALA A 379 6.80 15.67 -9.82
N ASN A 380 6.30 15.92 -8.61
CA ASN A 380 6.81 15.36 -7.36
C ASN A 380 5.91 14.18 -6.98
N PHE A 381 6.39 12.95 -7.21
CA PHE A 381 5.58 11.76 -7.01
C PHE A 381 6.36 10.63 -6.37
N PHE A 382 5.63 9.87 -5.55
CA PHE A 382 6.03 8.53 -5.14
C PHE A 382 5.53 7.54 -6.19
N LYS A 383 6.41 6.65 -6.67
CA LYS A 383 6.07 5.62 -7.66
C LYS A 383 6.37 4.24 -7.08
N THR A 384 5.37 3.36 -7.17
CA THR A 384 5.48 1.95 -6.81
C THR A 384 4.84 1.10 -7.92
N ASP A 385 4.99 -0.21 -7.84
CA ASP A 385 4.31 -1.14 -8.74
C ASP A 385 3.86 -2.39 -8.00
N PHE A 386 2.80 -3.02 -8.51
CA PHE A 386 2.40 -4.36 -8.13
C PHE A 386 2.65 -5.31 -9.29
N THR A 387 3.46 -6.34 -9.07
CA THR A 387 3.74 -7.39 -10.07
C THR A 387 3.06 -8.69 -9.66
N LEU A 388 2.01 -9.08 -10.36
CA LEU A 388 1.33 -10.37 -10.20
C LEU A 388 2.07 -11.42 -11.03
N ILE A 389 2.67 -12.41 -10.36
CA ILE A 389 3.40 -13.49 -11.01
C ILE A 389 2.42 -14.64 -11.25
N ALA A 390 2.18 -14.98 -12.51
CA ALA A 390 1.13 -15.90 -12.91
C ALA A 390 1.63 -17.07 -13.77
N THR A 391 0.96 -18.21 -13.64
CA THR A 391 1.09 -19.36 -14.53
C THR A 391 -0.08 -19.40 -15.51
N PRO A 392 0.15 -19.34 -16.83
CA PRO A 392 -0.90 -19.56 -17.80
C PRO A 392 -1.32 -21.04 -17.83
N SER A 393 -2.58 -21.28 -18.16
CA SER A 393 -3.18 -22.61 -18.30
C SER A 393 -4.49 -22.51 -19.07
N ILE A 394 -5.03 -23.65 -19.49
CA ILE A 394 -6.34 -23.73 -20.16
C ILE A 394 -7.37 -24.28 -19.16
N SER A 395 -8.61 -23.79 -19.25
CA SER A 395 -9.74 -24.37 -18.50
C SER A 395 -9.97 -25.86 -18.79
N GLU A 396 -10.61 -26.56 -17.86
CA GLU A 396 -10.94 -27.99 -18.01
C GLU A 396 -11.84 -28.28 -19.22
N ASP A 397 -12.71 -27.34 -19.60
CA ASP A 397 -13.58 -27.44 -20.77
C ASP A 397 -12.90 -26.95 -22.06
N LYS A 398 -11.63 -26.55 -22.00
CA LYS A 398 -10.77 -26.10 -23.10
C LYS A 398 -11.26 -24.83 -23.82
N LYS A 399 -11.95 -23.95 -23.11
CA LYS A 399 -12.52 -22.72 -23.66
C LYS A 399 -11.84 -21.44 -23.22
N ASP A 400 -11.35 -21.42 -21.98
CA ASP A 400 -10.86 -20.20 -21.36
C ASP A 400 -9.34 -20.25 -21.22
N LEU A 401 -8.72 -19.07 -21.33
CA LEU A 401 -7.32 -18.87 -20.96
C LEU A 401 -7.27 -18.39 -19.50
N ILE A 402 -6.56 -19.13 -18.65
CA ILE A 402 -6.50 -18.87 -17.21
C ILE A 402 -5.07 -18.54 -16.81
N PHE A 403 -4.88 -17.39 -16.18
CA PHE A 403 -3.64 -17.02 -15.50
C PHE A 403 -3.83 -17.16 -13.98
N THR A 404 -3.23 -18.19 -13.41
CA THR A 404 -3.27 -18.41 -11.95
C THR A 404 -2.15 -17.63 -11.28
N ILE A 405 -2.49 -16.68 -10.41
CA ILE A 405 -1.53 -15.89 -9.65
C ILE A 405 -0.91 -16.75 -8.55
N ASP A 406 0.41 -16.92 -8.63
CA ASP A 406 1.21 -17.71 -7.70
C ASP A 406 1.73 -16.87 -6.52
N SER A 407 2.06 -15.60 -6.79
CA SER A 407 2.62 -14.66 -5.82
C SER A 407 2.52 -13.23 -6.34
N ILE A 408 2.73 -12.27 -5.45
CA ILE A 408 2.77 -10.84 -5.79
C ILE A 408 4.09 -10.25 -5.33
N GLY A 409 4.67 -9.41 -6.19
CA GLY A 409 5.74 -8.50 -5.81
C GLY A 409 5.24 -7.07 -5.69
N ILE A 410 5.88 -6.28 -4.84
CA ILE A 410 5.71 -4.82 -4.77
C ILE A 410 7.06 -4.12 -4.93
N GLY A 411 7.06 -3.07 -5.74
CA GLY A 411 8.30 -2.38 -6.11
C GLY A 411 9.29 -3.32 -6.79
N ASP A 412 10.58 -3.05 -6.61
CA ASP A 412 11.62 -3.79 -7.31
C ASP A 412 11.97 -5.15 -6.65
N ASP A 413 11.86 -5.30 -5.32
CA ASP A 413 12.49 -6.42 -4.58
C ASP A 413 11.63 -7.12 -3.50
N ILE A 414 10.40 -6.66 -3.23
CA ILE A 414 9.58 -7.20 -2.12
C ILE A 414 8.60 -8.25 -2.65
N GLY A 415 8.64 -9.47 -2.11
CA GLY A 415 7.71 -10.56 -2.45
C GLY A 415 6.74 -10.86 -1.29
N LEU A 416 5.48 -11.12 -1.61
CA LEU A 416 4.37 -11.14 -0.65
C LEU A 416 3.66 -12.49 -0.56
N SER A 417 2.96 -12.71 0.54
CA SER A 417 2.09 -13.87 0.76
C SER A 417 0.75 -13.79 0.03
N ASN A 418 0.12 -14.95 -0.19
CA ASN A 418 -1.06 -15.08 -1.05
C ASN A 418 -2.34 -14.40 -0.50
N ASP A 419 -2.39 -14.06 0.78
CA ASP A 419 -3.60 -13.53 1.43
C ASP A 419 -3.95 -12.10 0.97
N LYS A 420 -3.00 -11.38 0.36
CA LYS A 420 -3.21 -10.03 -0.21
C LYS A 420 -3.51 -10.04 -1.72
N VAL A 421 -3.47 -11.21 -2.35
CA VAL A 421 -3.73 -11.37 -3.79
C VAL A 421 -5.10 -10.86 -4.16
N LEU A 422 -6.13 -11.23 -3.39
CA LEU A 422 -7.51 -10.81 -3.65
C LEU A 422 -7.70 -9.29 -3.54
N MET A 423 -6.95 -8.64 -2.64
CA MET A 423 -7.07 -7.19 -2.42
C MET A 423 -6.43 -6.41 -3.57
N ILE A 424 -5.28 -6.86 -4.10
CA ILE A 424 -4.69 -6.23 -5.29
C ILE A 424 -5.49 -6.58 -6.54
N LEU A 425 -5.96 -7.81 -6.69
CA LEU A 425 -6.80 -8.18 -7.81
C LEU A 425 -8.12 -7.39 -7.82
N ALA A 426 -8.67 -7.01 -6.67
CA ALA A 426 -9.79 -6.08 -6.61
C ALA A 426 -9.47 -4.67 -7.17
N LEU A 427 -8.20 -4.26 -7.19
CA LEU A 427 -7.75 -3.01 -7.83
C LEU A 427 -7.77 -3.10 -9.35
N VAL A 428 -7.65 -4.31 -9.90
CA VAL A 428 -7.74 -4.56 -11.34
C VAL A 428 -9.19 -4.42 -11.84
N GLY A 429 -10.14 -4.30 -10.91
CA GLY A 429 -11.56 -4.11 -11.16
C GLY A 429 -12.37 -5.33 -10.73
N GLU A 430 -13.53 -5.11 -10.11
CA GLU A 430 -14.55 -6.15 -9.98
C GLU A 430 -15.19 -6.39 -11.35
N ASN A 431 -14.53 -7.19 -12.18
CA ASN A 431 -15.08 -7.66 -13.45
C ASN A 431 -15.11 -9.19 -13.47
N GLU A 432 -16.03 -9.75 -14.27
CA GLU A 432 -16.26 -11.19 -14.43
C GLU A 432 -14.97 -11.98 -14.76
N MET A 433 -13.93 -11.30 -15.27
CA MET A 433 -12.61 -11.85 -15.59
C MET A 433 -11.76 -12.27 -14.38
N ILE A 434 -12.04 -11.81 -13.15
CA ILE A 434 -11.22 -12.14 -11.98
C ILE A 434 -12.00 -13.02 -11.02
N VAL A 435 -11.58 -14.28 -10.88
CA VAL A 435 -12.22 -15.27 -10.00
C VAL A 435 -11.20 -15.83 -9.02
N GLY A 436 -11.28 -15.40 -7.76
CA GLY A 436 -10.31 -15.80 -6.75
C GLY A 436 -8.91 -15.27 -7.06
N ASN A 437 -7.91 -16.15 -7.13
CA ASN A 437 -6.54 -15.79 -7.50
C ASN A 437 -6.24 -16.00 -9.01
N GLN A 438 -7.27 -15.98 -9.85
CA GLN A 438 -7.14 -16.24 -11.29
C GLN A 438 -7.65 -15.06 -12.11
N ILE A 439 -6.94 -14.74 -13.18
CA ILE A 439 -7.41 -13.90 -14.28
C ILE A 439 -7.85 -14.83 -15.40
N ILE A 440 -9.12 -14.77 -15.78
CA ILE A 440 -9.78 -15.65 -16.75
C ILE A 440 -10.21 -14.80 -17.94
N LEU A 441 -9.67 -15.14 -19.12
CA LEU A 441 -10.20 -14.65 -20.39
C LEU A 441 -11.17 -15.71 -20.92
N GLU A 442 -12.46 -15.48 -20.65
CA GLU A 442 -13.54 -16.37 -21.05
C GLU A 442 -13.59 -16.54 -22.56
N ASP A 443 -13.86 -17.78 -23.01
CA ASP A 443 -14.07 -18.12 -24.42
C ASP A 443 -12.89 -17.77 -25.36
N PHE A 444 -11.72 -17.38 -24.83
CA PHE A 444 -10.55 -16.99 -25.63
C PHE A 444 -10.07 -18.12 -26.57
N MET A 445 -10.23 -19.38 -26.18
CA MET A 445 -9.88 -20.51 -27.05
C MET A 445 -10.84 -20.66 -28.24
N ASN A 446 -11.98 -19.95 -28.28
CA ASN A 446 -12.85 -19.95 -29.46
C ASN A 446 -12.18 -19.28 -30.66
N GLU A 447 -11.22 -18.37 -30.44
CA GLU A 447 -10.35 -17.84 -31.50
C GLU A 447 -9.50 -18.94 -32.16
N PHE A 448 -9.38 -20.11 -31.50
CA PHE A 448 -8.70 -21.29 -32.03
C PHE A 448 -9.64 -22.41 -32.47
N ALA A 449 -10.95 -22.21 -32.39
CA ALA A 449 -11.95 -23.26 -32.58
C ALA A 449 -12.32 -23.46 -34.06
N SER A 450 -11.33 -23.76 -34.92
CA SER A 450 -11.59 -24.30 -36.25
C SER A 450 -11.83 -25.82 -36.21
N GLN A 451 -12.54 -26.36 -37.22
CA GLN A 451 -12.76 -27.79 -37.36
C GLN A 451 -11.45 -28.50 -37.76
N GLY A 452 -10.53 -28.73 -36.82
CA GLY A 452 -9.30 -29.42 -37.18
C GLY A 452 -8.18 -29.44 -36.16
N VAL A 453 -8.20 -28.57 -35.16
CA VAL A 453 -7.11 -28.40 -34.20
C VAL A 453 -7.63 -28.38 -32.76
N THR A 454 -6.75 -28.65 -31.79
CA THR A 454 -7.07 -28.57 -30.37
C THR A 454 -5.87 -28.00 -29.64
N VAL A 455 -6.09 -26.95 -28.84
CA VAL A 455 -5.09 -26.45 -27.92
C VAL A 455 -5.00 -27.42 -26.73
N ASN A 456 -3.79 -27.89 -26.45
CA ASN A 456 -3.53 -28.86 -25.39
C ASN A 456 -2.91 -28.24 -24.15
N ASP A 457 -2.04 -27.26 -24.34
CA ASP A 457 -1.36 -26.58 -23.26
C ASP A 457 -1.02 -25.14 -23.65
N VAL A 458 -0.82 -24.28 -22.65
CA VAL A 458 -0.35 -22.91 -22.81
C VAL A 458 0.72 -22.64 -21.77
N TYR A 459 1.89 -22.21 -22.22
CA TYR A 459 3.02 -21.90 -21.34
C TYR A 459 3.87 -20.76 -21.89
N VAL A 460 4.63 -20.11 -21.01
CA VAL A 460 5.60 -19.10 -21.43
C VAL A 460 6.88 -19.80 -21.88
N HIS A 461 7.34 -19.46 -23.08
CA HIS A 461 8.59 -19.91 -23.68
C HIS A 461 9.34 -18.72 -24.25
N ASN A 462 10.45 -18.34 -23.61
CA ASN A 462 11.20 -17.12 -23.96
C ASN A 462 10.31 -15.87 -23.93
N GLN A 463 10.18 -15.16 -25.06
CA GLN A 463 9.36 -13.95 -25.21
C GLN A 463 7.96 -14.26 -25.79
N TYR A 464 7.50 -15.50 -25.65
CA TYR A 464 6.25 -15.97 -26.22
C TYR A 464 5.34 -16.62 -25.19
N LEU A 465 4.04 -16.35 -25.32
CA LEU A 465 3.01 -17.23 -24.80
C LEU A 465 2.71 -18.28 -25.87
N ARG A 466 3.21 -19.50 -25.64
CA ARG A 466 3.16 -20.62 -26.57
C ARG A 466 1.92 -21.45 -26.33
N PHE A 467 1.10 -21.59 -27.36
CA PHE A 467 -0.08 -22.45 -27.41
C PHE A 467 0.29 -23.72 -28.16
N GLU A 468 0.27 -24.87 -27.47
CA GLU A 468 0.54 -26.16 -28.09
C GLU A 468 -0.72 -26.68 -28.78
N ILE A 469 -0.66 -26.75 -30.11
CA ILE A 469 -1.77 -27.14 -30.96
C ILE A 469 -1.50 -28.53 -31.53
N THR A 470 -2.43 -29.47 -31.28
CA THR A 470 -2.38 -30.78 -31.92
C THR A 470 -3.46 -30.87 -33.01
N PRO A 471 -3.05 -31.15 -34.27
CA PRO A 471 -3.99 -31.43 -35.33
C PRO A 471 -4.79 -32.71 -35.07
N SER A 472 -6.04 -32.73 -35.51
CA SER A 472 -6.87 -33.92 -35.53
C SER A 472 -6.24 -35.04 -36.38
N ALA A 473 -6.62 -36.29 -36.13
CA ALA A 473 -6.10 -37.44 -36.88
C ALA A 473 -6.34 -37.33 -38.40
N SER A 474 -7.39 -36.63 -38.84
CA SER A 474 -7.67 -36.36 -40.26
C SER A 474 -6.72 -35.35 -40.88
N ASN A 475 -6.07 -34.50 -40.08
CA ASN A 475 -5.24 -33.40 -40.54
C ASN A 475 -3.72 -33.68 -40.42
N LEU A 476 -3.32 -34.81 -39.84
CA LEU A 476 -1.91 -35.23 -39.76
C LEU A 476 -1.23 -35.36 -41.14
N ALA A 477 -1.98 -35.81 -42.15
CA ALA A 477 -1.47 -35.87 -43.53
C ALA A 477 -1.19 -34.47 -44.09
N ILE A 478 -2.01 -33.49 -43.73
CA ILE A 478 -1.85 -32.08 -44.13
C ILE A 478 -0.62 -31.49 -43.42
N LEU A 479 -0.41 -31.81 -42.14
CA LEU A 479 0.79 -31.41 -41.40
C LEU A 479 2.05 -31.95 -42.06
N THR A 480 2.05 -33.22 -42.46
CA THR A 480 3.20 -33.83 -43.14
C THR A 480 3.50 -33.13 -44.47
N ASP A 481 2.47 -32.79 -45.25
CA ASP A 481 2.63 -32.04 -46.50
C ASP A 481 3.14 -30.62 -46.26
N LEU A 482 2.67 -29.94 -45.21
CA LEU A 482 3.17 -28.63 -44.78
C LEU A 482 4.67 -28.71 -44.44
N GLN A 483 5.08 -29.66 -43.60
CA GLN A 483 6.48 -29.86 -43.20
C GLN A 483 7.41 -30.11 -44.39
N ASN A 484 6.92 -30.78 -45.43
CA ASN A 484 7.69 -31.03 -46.65
C ASN A 484 7.81 -29.79 -47.55
N GLN A 485 6.89 -28.83 -47.46
CA GLN A 485 6.80 -27.69 -48.39
C GLN A 485 7.25 -26.37 -47.78
N ILE A 486 7.17 -26.20 -46.46
CA ILE A 486 7.41 -24.93 -45.76
C ILE A 486 8.80 -24.35 -46.02
N ASN A 487 9.86 -25.17 -46.04
CA ASN A 487 11.22 -24.72 -46.37
C ASN A 487 11.33 -24.12 -47.78
N GLY A 488 10.61 -24.71 -48.75
CA GLY A 488 10.59 -24.21 -50.12
C GLY A 488 9.80 -22.91 -50.25
N ALA A 489 8.69 -22.80 -49.50
CA ALA A 489 7.89 -21.58 -49.44
C ALA A 489 8.69 -20.42 -48.81
N LEU A 490 9.32 -20.64 -47.65
CA LEU A 490 10.16 -19.64 -46.99
C LEU A 490 11.31 -19.17 -47.88
N GLY A 491 12.03 -20.10 -48.53
CA GLY A 491 13.10 -19.74 -49.45
C GLY A 491 12.65 -18.94 -50.69
N THR A 492 11.36 -18.99 -51.03
CA THR A 492 10.78 -18.22 -52.14
C THR A 492 10.29 -16.85 -51.68
N VAL A 493 9.55 -16.80 -50.56
CA VAL A 493 8.94 -15.58 -50.04
C VAL A 493 9.98 -14.64 -49.45
N LEU A 494 10.92 -15.17 -48.64
CA LEU A 494 11.97 -14.37 -48.02
C LEU A 494 13.01 -13.84 -49.02
N ALA A 495 12.95 -14.23 -50.30
CA ALA A 495 13.79 -13.65 -51.33
C ALA A 495 13.35 -12.22 -51.74
N ASP A 496 12.20 -11.76 -51.27
CA ASP A 496 11.79 -10.36 -51.39
C ASP A 496 12.76 -9.45 -50.60
N PRO A 497 13.30 -8.37 -51.21
CA PRO A 497 14.16 -7.42 -50.51
C PRO A 497 13.58 -6.85 -49.21
N ASP A 498 12.26 -6.78 -49.07
CA ASP A 498 11.60 -6.25 -47.89
C ASP A 498 11.77 -7.16 -46.66
N TYR A 499 12.14 -8.44 -46.86
CA TYR A 499 12.38 -9.43 -45.79
C TYR A 499 13.86 -9.82 -45.62
N ALA A 500 14.80 -8.96 -46.06
CA ALA A 500 16.23 -9.29 -46.06
C ALA A 500 16.78 -9.70 -44.67
N ASP A 501 16.34 -9.03 -43.61
CA ASP A 501 16.79 -9.34 -42.24
C ASP A 501 16.28 -10.72 -41.77
N VAL A 502 15.04 -11.08 -42.15
CA VAL A 502 14.46 -12.41 -41.86
C VAL A 502 15.13 -13.50 -42.69
N LEU A 503 15.47 -13.19 -43.95
CA LEU A 503 16.20 -14.11 -44.84
C LEU A 503 17.58 -14.47 -44.29
N ASP A 504 18.31 -13.51 -43.73
CA ASP A 504 19.62 -13.75 -43.13
C ASP A 504 19.52 -14.74 -41.96
N VAL A 505 18.55 -14.57 -41.06
CA VAL A 505 18.31 -15.48 -39.94
C VAL A 505 17.85 -16.87 -40.42
N TYR A 506 17.00 -16.92 -41.46
CA TYR A 506 16.58 -18.19 -42.06
C TYR A 506 17.76 -18.96 -42.69
N ASN A 507 18.68 -18.26 -43.35
CA ASN A 507 19.89 -18.88 -43.90
C ASN A 507 20.79 -19.44 -42.79
N ASP A 508 20.93 -18.73 -41.68
CA ASP A 508 21.65 -19.23 -40.51
C ASP A 508 20.96 -20.46 -39.90
N PHE A 509 19.62 -20.52 -39.90
CA PHE A 509 18.85 -21.67 -39.42
C PHE A 509 19.12 -22.91 -40.28
N LEU A 510 19.10 -22.75 -41.61
CA LEU A 510 19.44 -23.83 -42.55
C LEU A 510 20.87 -24.34 -42.39
N LEU A 511 21.79 -23.51 -41.89
CA LEU A 511 23.17 -23.87 -41.59
C LEU A 511 23.35 -24.46 -40.17
N GLY A 512 22.29 -24.47 -39.34
CA GLY A 512 22.32 -24.92 -37.95
C GLY A 512 23.00 -23.93 -37.00
N ASN A 513 23.05 -22.65 -37.37
CA ASN A 513 23.64 -21.58 -36.55
C ASN A 513 22.58 -20.79 -35.75
N SER A 514 21.30 -21.00 -36.01
CA SER A 514 20.17 -20.40 -35.28
C SER A 514 19.05 -21.43 -35.07
N GLU A 515 18.14 -21.10 -34.15
CA GLU A 515 16.96 -21.89 -33.79
C GLU A 515 15.69 -21.31 -34.47
N PRO A 516 14.58 -22.07 -34.56
CA PRO A 516 13.32 -21.56 -35.09
C PRO A 516 12.82 -20.33 -34.34
N ASP A 517 13.06 -20.23 -33.04
CA ASP A 517 12.70 -19.08 -32.22
C ASP A 517 13.43 -17.80 -32.69
N ASP A 518 14.68 -17.90 -33.16
CA ASP A 518 15.41 -16.74 -33.71
C ASP A 518 14.73 -16.22 -34.99
N LEU A 519 14.15 -17.12 -35.80
CA LEU A 519 13.39 -16.75 -36.99
C LEU A 519 12.08 -16.04 -36.61
N LEU A 520 11.41 -16.49 -35.54
CA LEU A 520 10.23 -15.82 -35.01
C LEU A 520 10.59 -14.42 -34.49
N ASP A 521 11.70 -14.27 -33.78
CA ASP A 521 12.17 -12.97 -33.30
C ASP A 521 12.42 -12.01 -34.46
N ALA A 522 13.03 -12.49 -35.56
CA ALA A 522 13.25 -11.69 -36.77
C ALA A 522 11.93 -11.27 -37.43
N ILE A 523 10.93 -12.16 -37.49
CA ILE A 523 9.60 -11.86 -38.03
C ILE A 523 8.86 -10.85 -37.16
N ASN A 524 8.93 -10.98 -35.83
CA ASN A 524 8.31 -10.03 -34.90
C ASN A 524 8.98 -8.65 -34.93
N GLY A 525 10.20 -8.54 -35.47
CA GLY A 525 10.85 -7.26 -35.77
C GLY A 525 10.25 -6.50 -36.96
N LEU A 526 9.43 -7.15 -37.79
CA LEU A 526 8.70 -6.51 -38.89
C LEU A 526 7.49 -5.73 -38.37
N SER A 527 7.02 -4.73 -39.13
CA SER A 527 5.76 -4.06 -38.82
C SER A 527 4.56 -5.00 -38.95
N VAL A 528 3.43 -4.68 -38.29
CA VAL A 528 2.21 -5.49 -38.34
C VAL A 528 1.71 -5.72 -39.77
N GLU A 529 1.82 -4.71 -40.64
CA GLU A 529 1.44 -4.81 -42.06
C GLU A 529 2.39 -5.77 -42.81
N GLU A 530 3.70 -5.66 -42.58
CA GLU A 530 4.70 -6.56 -43.19
C GLU A 530 4.57 -8.00 -42.69
N GLN A 531 4.20 -8.22 -41.42
CA GLN A 531 3.93 -9.55 -40.88
C GLN A 531 2.69 -10.19 -41.52
N ALA A 532 1.62 -9.40 -41.71
CA ALA A 532 0.41 -9.87 -42.40
C ALA A 532 0.69 -10.19 -43.88
N ASP A 533 1.43 -9.32 -44.57
CA ASP A 533 1.85 -9.55 -45.97
C ASP A 533 2.75 -10.79 -46.10
N LEU A 534 3.67 -10.99 -45.14
CA LEU A 534 4.52 -12.17 -45.09
C LEU A 534 3.68 -13.45 -44.93
N TYR A 535 2.71 -13.44 -44.01
CA TYR A 535 1.79 -14.55 -43.82
C TYR A 535 1.01 -14.86 -45.11
N ASP A 536 0.43 -13.85 -45.75
CA ASP A 536 -0.34 -14.02 -46.98
C ASP A 536 0.51 -14.56 -48.13
N ALA A 537 1.75 -14.09 -48.26
CA ALA A 537 2.70 -14.58 -49.24
C ALA A 537 3.10 -16.05 -48.97
N LEU A 538 3.34 -16.41 -47.71
CA LEU A 538 3.63 -17.80 -47.30
C LEU A 538 2.44 -18.71 -47.58
N PHE A 539 1.24 -18.30 -47.19
CA PHE A 539 0.01 -19.04 -47.45
C PHE A 539 -0.21 -19.24 -48.96
N GLN A 540 0.02 -18.21 -49.77
CA GLN A 540 -0.08 -18.29 -51.22
C GLN A 540 0.97 -19.24 -51.82
N SER A 541 2.21 -19.22 -51.32
CA SER A 541 3.27 -20.14 -51.76
C SER A 541 2.97 -21.59 -51.36
N LEU A 542 2.21 -21.79 -50.28
CA LEU A 542 1.78 -23.09 -49.76
C LEU A 542 0.48 -23.61 -50.40
N ASN A 543 -0.07 -22.94 -51.42
CA ASN A 543 -1.27 -23.38 -52.15
C ASN A 543 -1.20 -24.82 -52.72
N GLY A 544 -0.02 -25.46 -52.71
CA GLY A 544 0.15 -26.89 -53.01
C GLY A 544 -0.27 -27.85 -51.88
N VAL A 545 -0.44 -27.37 -50.65
CA VAL A 545 -0.90 -28.13 -49.48
C VAL A 545 -2.42 -28.08 -49.42
N THR A 546 -3.08 -29.15 -49.90
CA THR A 546 -4.56 -29.19 -49.95
C THR A 546 -5.14 -29.28 -48.54
N GLY A 547 -5.97 -28.32 -48.16
CA GLY A 547 -6.65 -28.29 -46.85
C GLY A 547 -5.84 -27.66 -45.72
N LEU A 548 -4.81 -26.85 -46.03
CA LEU A 548 -4.03 -26.10 -45.04
C LEU A 548 -4.90 -25.25 -44.10
N GLU A 549 -6.02 -24.72 -44.59
CA GLU A 549 -7.05 -24.02 -43.80
C GLU A 549 -7.56 -24.85 -42.61
N GLY A 550 -7.52 -26.18 -42.68
CA GLY A 550 -7.92 -27.05 -41.57
C GLY A 550 -6.86 -27.22 -40.47
N LEU A 551 -5.65 -26.66 -40.65
CA LEU A 551 -4.59 -26.62 -39.64
C LEU A 551 -4.46 -25.24 -38.96
N LEU A 552 -5.14 -24.25 -39.51
CA LEU A 552 -5.13 -22.89 -39.00
C LEU A 552 -6.36 -22.67 -38.12
N PRO A 553 -6.23 -21.97 -36.99
CA PRO A 553 -7.34 -21.57 -36.14
C PRO A 553 -8.39 -20.71 -36.86
#